data_AF-A0A1B6GKE2-F1
#
_entry.id   AF-A0A1B6GKE2-F1
#
_cell.length_a   1.000
_cell.length_b   1.000
_cell.length_c   1.000
_cell.angle_alpha   90.00
_cell.angle_beta   90.00
_cell.angle_gamma   90.00
#
_symmetry.space_group_name_H-M   'P 1'
#
loop_
_entity.id
_entity.type
_entity.pdbx_description
1 polymer ?
#
loop_
_entity_poly.entity_id
_entity_poly.type
_entity_poly.pdbx_seq_one_letter_code
_entity_poly.pdbx_strand_id
1 'polypeptide(L)'
;MAASEKLEKSISTIKYFLFCLDIVTFGLGLTVLGLSVWLWVEDEFSDIIDYLNISIVYLGLYIIMLKSLLVVLVSLFACAAALLENVFFLLINSIAQLVLFVVGLLGAAVLLTFT
;
A
#
# COMPACT_ATOMS: atom_id res chain seq x y z
N MET A 1 -20.29 -35.70 -1.33
CA MET A 1 -21.11 -34.48 -1.15
C MET A 1 -20.56 -33.61 -0.01
N ALA A 2 -20.30 -34.16 1.19
CA ALA A 2 -19.70 -33.39 2.31
C ALA A 2 -18.32 -32.75 2.04
N ALA A 3 -17.50 -33.31 1.13
CA ALA A 3 -16.19 -32.76 0.79
C ALA A 3 -16.27 -31.44 -0.03
N SER A 4 -17.28 -31.29 -0.90
CA SER A 4 -17.47 -30.08 -1.72
C SER A 4 -18.00 -28.92 -0.88
N GLU A 5 -18.95 -29.16 0.03
CA GLU A 5 -19.46 -28.14 0.95
C GLU A 5 -18.37 -27.55 1.84
N LYS A 6 -17.43 -28.39 2.32
CA LYS A 6 -16.31 -27.93 3.13
C LYS A 6 -15.38 -27.01 2.33
N LEU A 7 -15.14 -27.31 1.06
CA LEU A 7 -14.29 -26.52 0.17
C LEU A 7 -14.89 -25.12 -0.08
N GLU A 8 -16.18 -25.07 -0.39
CA GLU A 8 -16.90 -23.82 -0.69
C GLU A 8 -16.95 -22.89 0.53
N LYS A 9 -17.16 -23.47 1.73
CA LYS A 9 -17.13 -22.73 2.99
C LYS A 9 -15.73 -22.16 3.31
N SER A 10 -14.67 -22.92 3.02
CA SER A 10 -13.29 -22.45 3.18
C SER A 10 -12.96 -21.32 2.22
N ILE A 11 -13.39 -21.40 0.95
CA ILE A 11 -13.18 -20.33 -0.04
C ILE A 11 -13.89 -19.05 0.39
N SER A 12 -15.14 -19.15 0.86
CA SER A 12 -15.90 -17.98 1.33
C SER A 12 -15.25 -17.31 2.55
N THR A 13 -14.70 -18.11 3.47
CA THR A 13 -13.97 -17.58 4.64
C THR A 13 -12.71 -16.81 4.23
N ILE A 14 -11.94 -17.34 3.27
CA ILE A 14 -10.72 -16.69 2.77
C ILE A 14 -11.06 -15.36 2.08
N LYS A 15 -12.15 -15.29 1.32
CA LYS A 15 -12.61 -14.05 0.65
C LYS A 15 -12.85 -12.92 1.65
N TYR A 16 -13.61 -13.19 2.72
CA TYR A 16 -13.89 -12.19 3.76
C TYR A 16 -12.63 -11.73 4.48
N PHE A 17 -11.70 -12.66 4.75
CA PHE A 17 -10.43 -12.33 5.37
C PHE A 17 -9.58 -11.41 4.48
N LEU A 18 -9.54 -11.69 3.17
CA LEU A 18 -8.78 -10.91 2.19
C LEU A 18 -9.38 -9.49 2.05
N PHE A 19 -10.70 -9.38 1.96
CA PHE A 19 -11.40 -8.09 1.96
C PHE A 19 -11.08 -7.24 3.20
N CYS A 20 -11.03 -7.86 4.38
CA CYS A 20 -10.67 -7.16 5.61
C CYS A 20 -9.23 -6.62 5.58
N LEU A 21 -8.27 -7.44 5.11
CA LEU A 21 -6.88 -7.01 4.97
C LEU A 21 -6.71 -5.88 3.95
N ASP A 22 -7.48 -5.89 2.87
CA ASP A 22 -7.48 -4.81 1.88
C ASP A 22 -7.95 -3.48 2.45
N ILE A 23 -9.02 -3.49 3.26
CA ILE A 23 -9.50 -2.29 3.95
C ILE A 23 -8.44 -1.74 4.93
N VAL A 24 -7.77 -2.62 5.68
CA VAL A 24 -6.70 -2.21 6.59
C VAL A 24 -5.53 -1.60 5.80
N THR A 25 -5.15 -2.23 4.69
CA THR A 25 -4.07 -1.74 3.81
C THR A 25 -4.41 -0.40 3.19
N PHE A 26 -5.67 -0.21 2.78
CA PHE A 26 -6.19 1.08 2.30
C PHE A 26 -6.07 2.17 3.37
N GLY A 27 -6.48 1.86 4.61
CA GLY A 27 -6.37 2.78 5.74
C GLY A 27 -4.92 3.18 6.01
N LEU A 28 -4.00 2.22 6.02
CA LEU A 28 -2.56 2.50 6.16
C LEU A 28 -1.99 3.29 4.97
N GLY A 29 -2.45 3.04 3.76
CA GLY A 29 -2.06 3.81 2.58
C GLY A 29 -2.48 5.28 2.70
N LEU A 30 -3.70 5.54 3.16
CA LEU A 30 -4.20 6.90 3.39
C LEU A 30 -3.44 7.64 4.49
N THR A 31 -3.09 6.98 5.60
CA THR A 31 -2.34 7.63 6.68
C THR A 31 -0.94 8.02 6.22
N VAL A 32 -0.23 7.13 5.51
CA VAL A 32 1.11 7.43 4.98
C VAL A 32 1.06 8.52 3.91
N LEU A 33 0.06 8.50 3.03
CA LEU A 33 -0.15 9.56 2.05
C LEU A 33 -0.44 10.90 2.73
N GLY A 34 -1.33 10.93 3.71
CA GLY A 34 -1.65 12.12 4.49
C GLY A 34 -0.43 12.69 5.20
N LEU A 35 0.39 11.83 5.81
CA LEU A 35 1.63 12.25 6.47
C LEU A 35 2.68 12.78 5.47
N SER A 36 2.78 12.16 4.30
CA SER A 36 3.71 12.61 3.24
C SER A 36 3.29 13.96 2.65
N VAL A 37 1.98 14.19 2.48
CA VAL A 37 1.44 15.48 2.05
C VAL A 37 1.63 16.53 3.14
N TRP A 38 1.42 16.18 4.41
CA TRP A 38 1.66 17.08 5.54
C TRP A 38 3.11 17.58 5.56
N LEU A 39 4.08 16.67 5.46
CA LEU A 39 5.51 16.99 5.38
C LEU A 39 5.89 17.82 4.16
N TRP A 40 5.12 17.74 3.07
CA TRP A 40 5.34 18.57 1.88
C TRP A 40 4.84 20.01 2.06
N VAL A 41 3.81 20.22 2.89
CA VAL A 41 3.23 21.55 3.15
C VAL A 41 3.98 22.31 4.25
N GLU A 42 4.68 21.62 5.14
CA GLU A 42 5.48 22.30 6.18
C GLU A 42 6.79 22.89 5.62
N ASP A 43 6.82 24.22 5.49
CA ASP A 43 8.03 25.00 5.21
C ASP A 43 9.13 24.81 6.27
N GLU A 44 8.76 24.58 7.54
CA GLU A 44 9.73 24.37 8.63
C GLU A 44 10.58 23.10 8.41
N PHE A 45 10.04 22.09 7.73
CA PHE A 45 10.79 20.91 7.31
C PHE A 45 11.77 21.24 6.18
N SER A 46 11.42 22.17 5.30
CA SER A 46 12.27 22.62 4.20
C SER A 46 13.53 23.32 4.68
N ASP A 47 13.39 24.21 5.68
CA ASP A 47 14.52 24.92 6.30
C ASP A 47 15.51 23.97 6.98
N ILE A 48 15.00 22.93 7.66
CA ILE A 48 15.85 21.93 8.33
C ILE A 48 16.66 21.11 7.30
N ILE A 49 16.06 20.75 6.17
CA ILE A 49 16.73 19.98 5.12
C ILE A 49 17.76 20.82 4.36
N ASP A 50 17.46 22.09 4.09
CA ASP A 50 18.40 23.03 3.46
C ASP A 50 19.60 23.29 4.37
N TYR A 51 19.36 23.46 5.67
CA TYR A 51 20.42 23.58 6.68
C TYR A 51 21.33 22.36 6.76
N LEU A 52 20.78 21.15 6.58
CA LEU A 52 21.53 19.89 6.66
C LEU A 52 22.10 19.44 5.29
N ASN A 53 21.78 20.17 4.20
CA ASN A 53 22.18 19.88 2.81
C ASN A 53 21.86 18.45 2.34
N ILE A 54 20.74 17.88 2.80
CA ILE A 54 20.31 16.53 2.42
C ILE A 54 19.18 16.60 1.40
N SER A 55 19.49 17.06 0.19
CA SER A 55 18.52 17.12 -0.93
C SER A 55 17.93 15.75 -1.32
N ILE A 56 18.57 14.64 -0.93
CA ILE A 56 18.12 13.27 -1.19
C ILE A 56 16.86 12.88 -0.40
N VAL A 57 16.59 13.54 0.73
CA VAL A 57 15.36 13.28 1.52
C VAL A 57 14.11 13.68 0.74
N TYR A 58 14.16 14.74 -0.07
CA TYR A 58 13.04 15.13 -0.95
C TYR A 58 12.72 14.05 -1.97
N LEU A 59 13.73 13.44 -2.59
CA LEU A 59 13.53 12.36 -3.56
C LEU A 59 12.81 11.17 -2.90
N GLY A 60 13.22 10.81 -1.69
CA GLY A 60 12.59 9.78 -0.89
C GLY A 60 11.13 10.08 -0.56
N LEU A 61 10.83 11.31 -0.16
CA LEU A 61 9.47 11.77 0.16
C LEU A 61 8.53 11.66 -1.06
N TYR A 62 8.98 12.08 -2.25
CA TYR A 62 8.21 11.95 -3.48
C TYR A 62 7.93 10.49 -3.86
N ILE A 63 8.90 9.60 -3.67
CA ILE A 63 8.73 8.16 -3.94
C ILE A 63 7.69 7.56 -2.98
N ILE A 64 7.76 7.88 -1.69
CA ILE A 64 6.79 7.40 -0.69
C ILE A 64 5.39 7.93 -0.98
N MET A 65 5.27 9.20 -1.37
CA MET A 65 3.99 9.81 -1.75
C MET A 65 3.37 9.09 -2.96
N LEU A 66 4.14 8.90 -4.04
CA LEU A 66 3.66 8.21 -5.25
C LEU A 66 3.28 6.75 -4.96
N LYS A 67 4.10 6.04 -4.19
CA LYS A 67 3.84 4.64 -3.80
C LYS A 67 2.56 4.53 -2.96
N SER A 68 2.35 5.44 -2.01
CA SER A 68 1.18 5.42 -1.14
C SER A 68 -0.11 5.68 -1.94
N LEU A 69 -0.04 6.58 -2.92
CA LEU A 69 -1.16 6.81 -3.85
C LEU A 69 -1.50 5.54 -4.64
N LEU A 70 -0.50 4.82 -5.16
CA LEU A 70 -0.72 3.56 -5.87
C LEU A 70 -1.35 2.49 -4.98
N VAL A 71 -0.90 2.37 -3.73
CA VAL A 71 -1.47 1.43 -2.75
C VAL A 71 -2.95 1.71 -2.52
N VAL A 72 -3.32 2.98 -2.34
CA VAL A 72 -4.73 3.39 -2.15
C VAL A 72 -5.59 3.00 -3.36
N LEU A 73 -5.12 3.24 -4.58
CA LEU A 73 -5.85 2.88 -5.81
C LEU A 73 -5.98 1.36 -5.99
N VAL A 74 -4.90 0.62 -5.74
CA VAL A 74 -4.91 -0.85 -5.85
C VAL A 74 -5.83 -1.47 -4.81
N SER A 75 -5.85 -0.97 -3.56
CA SER A 75 -6.76 -1.48 -2.52
C SER A 75 -8.24 -1.20 -2.82
N LEU A 76 -8.57 -0.11 -3.50
CA LEU A 76 -9.95 0.12 -3.98
C LEU A 76 -10.34 -0.91 -5.04
N PHE A 77 -9.42 -1.20 -5.97
CA PHE A 77 -9.64 -2.19 -7.01
C PHE A 77 -9.74 -3.62 -6.43
N ALA A 78 -8.94 -3.92 -5.42
CA ALA A 78 -8.96 -5.16 -4.66
C ALA A 78 -10.32 -5.43 -4.00
N CYS A 79 -10.84 -4.40 -3.33
CA CYS A 79 -12.14 -4.42 -2.69
C CYS A 79 -13.27 -4.70 -3.71
N ALA A 80 -13.21 -4.05 -4.88
CA ALA A 80 -14.15 -4.31 -5.98
C ALA A 80 -13.99 -5.73 -6.57
N ALA A 81 -12.75 -6.21 -6.74
CA ALA A 81 -12.46 -7.55 -7.24
C ALA A 81 -12.94 -8.65 -6.29
N ALA A 82 -12.83 -8.43 -4.98
CA ALA A 82 -13.37 -9.33 -3.96
C ALA A 82 -14.91 -9.42 -4.03
N LEU A 83 -15.58 -8.32 -4.38
CA LEU A 83 -17.04 -8.23 -4.50
C LEU A 83 -17.58 -8.85 -5.79
N LEU A 84 -16.81 -8.79 -6.89
CA LEU A 84 -17.17 -9.35 -8.20
C LEU A 84 -16.93 -10.87 -8.32
N GLU A 85 -16.46 -11.52 -7.25
CA GLU A 85 -16.15 -12.96 -7.16
C GLU A 85 -15.23 -13.51 -8.26
N ASN A 86 -14.51 -12.64 -8.97
CA ASN A 86 -13.63 -13.07 -10.05
C ASN A 86 -12.25 -13.44 -9.50
N VAL A 87 -12.02 -14.74 -9.35
CA VAL A 87 -10.78 -15.34 -8.82
C VAL A 87 -9.53 -14.86 -9.58
N PHE A 88 -9.66 -14.59 -10.88
CA PHE A 88 -8.56 -14.11 -11.71
C PHE A 88 -8.13 -12.69 -11.35
N PHE A 89 -9.09 -11.79 -11.10
CA PHE A 89 -8.81 -10.42 -10.68
C PHE A 89 -8.21 -10.37 -9.27
N LEU A 90 -8.70 -11.23 -8.38
CA LEU A 90 -8.15 -11.40 -7.02
C LEU A 90 -6.67 -11.82 -7.04
N LEU A 91 -6.30 -12.75 -7.93
CA LEU A 91 -4.92 -13.23 -8.06
C LEU A 91 -3.99 -12.14 -8.61
N ILE A 92 -4.40 -11.42 -9.65
CA ILE A 92 -3.64 -10.29 -10.20
C ILE A 92 -3.43 -9.22 -9.13
N ASN A 93 -4.48 -8.92 -8.38
CA ASN A 93 -4.42 -7.90 -7.33
C ASN A 93 -3.47 -8.29 -6.19
N SER A 94 -3.52 -9.56 -5.75
CA SER A 94 -2.60 -10.07 -4.72
C SER A 94 -1.13 -9.97 -5.16
N ILE A 95 -0.82 -10.27 -6.42
CA ILE A 95 0.53 -10.10 -6.98
C ILE A 95 0.91 -8.62 -7.03
N ALA A 96 0.00 -7.74 -7.47
CA ALA A 96 0.25 -6.30 -7.53
C ALA A 96 0.55 -5.72 -6.14
N GLN A 97 -0.18 -6.15 -5.11
CA GLN A 97 0.09 -5.79 -3.71
C GLN A 97 1.45 -6.28 -3.23
N LEU A 98 1.85 -7.50 -3.59
CA LEU A 98 3.15 -8.04 -3.22
C LEU A 98 4.31 -7.26 -3.87
N VAL A 99 4.17 -6.91 -5.15
CA VAL A 99 5.13 -6.04 -5.85
C VAL A 99 5.21 -4.66 -5.20
N LEU A 100 4.07 -4.05 -4.89
CA LEU A 100 4.02 -2.74 -4.20
C LEU A 100 4.63 -2.78 -2.80
N PHE A 101 4.50 -3.91 -2.11
CA PHE A 101 5.15 -4.12 -0.83
C PHE A 101 6.68 -4.13 -0.98
N VAL A 102 7.22 -4.89 -1.94
CA VAL A 102 8.67 -4.93 -2.22
C VAL A 102 9.20 -3.56 -2.62
N VAL A 103 8.51 -2.84 -3.51
CA VAL A 103 8.88 -1.48 -3.91
C VAL A 103 8.85 -0.52 -2.71
N GLY A 104 7.85 -0.65 -1.83
CA GLY A 104 7.79 0.13 -0.59
C GLY A 104 8.96 -0.17 0.35
N LEU A 105 9.36 -1.43 0.45
CA LEU A 105 10.49 -1.87 1.27
C LEU A 105 11.82 -1.33 0.73
N LEU A 106 11.98 -1.34 -0.60
CA LEU A 106 13.13 -0.73 -1.27
C LEU A 106 13.16 0.79 -1.06
N GLY A 107 12.01 1.47 -1.18
CA GLY A 107 11.91 2.92 -0.92
C GLY A 107 12.27 3.27 0.53
N ALA A 108 11.80 2.48 1.49
CA ALA A 108 12.16 2.65 2.90
C ALA A 108 13.65 2.36 3.15
N ALA A 109 14.20 1.30 2.55
CA ALA A 109 15.62 0.96 2.67
C ALA A 109 16.53 2.05 2.07
N VAL A 110 16.13 2.63 0.94
CA VAL A 110 16.80 3.79 0.35
C VAL A 110 16.80 4.96 1.33
N LEU A 111 15.64 5.31 1.91
CA LEU A 111 15.57 6.38 2.93
C LEU A 111 16.54 6.14 4.10
N LEU A 112 16.59 4.90 4.60
CA LEU A 112 17.32 4.52 5.80
C LEU A 112 18.84 4.39 5.58
N THR A 113 19.28 4.06 4.36
CA THR A 113 20.72 4.00 4.02
C THR A 113 21.38 5.38 3.98
N PHE A 114 20.59 6.44 3.82
CA PHE A 114 21.08 7.82 3.72
C PHE A 114 20.81 8.65 4.99
N THR A 115 20.33 8.02 6.06
CA THR A 115 20.29 8.59 7.43
C THR A 115 21.52 8.11 8.20
#